data_AF-A0A349N739-F1
#
_entry.id   AF-A0A349N739-F1
#
_cell.length_a   1.000
_cell.length_b   1.000
_cell.length_c   1.000
_cell.angle_alpha   90.00
_cell.angle_beta   90.00
_cell.angle_gamma   90.00
#
_symmetry.space_group_name_H-M   'P 1'
#
loop_
_entity.id
_entity.type
_entity.pdbx_description
1 polymer ?
#
loop_
_entity_poly.entity_id
_entity_poly.type
_entity_poly.pdbx_seq_one_letter_code
_entity_poly.pdbx_strand_id
1 'polypeptide(L)' 'MNPSDISRIIEMAWEDRTPFEAIEASYGLKESDVIKLMRLEMKPSSFRMWRKRVT' A
#
# COMPACT_ATOMS: atom_id res chain seq x y z
N MET A 1 4.32 -2.50 14.44
CA MET A 1 4.87 -2.61 13.08
C MET A 1 6.25 -2.02 13.09
N ASN A 2 7.22 -2.75 12.55
CA ASN A 2 8.56 -2.23 12.37
C ASN A 2 8.57 -1.31 11.14
N PRO A 3 9.48 -0.31 11.08
CA PRO A 3 9.65 0.54 9.90
C PRO A 3 9.89 -0.29 8.61
N SER A 4 10.55 -1.44 8.74
CA SER A 4 10.76 -2.39 7.65
C SER A 4 9.46 -2.99 7.11
N ASP A 5 8.46 -3.24 7.97
CA ASP A 5 7.16 -3.76 7.54
C ASP A 5 6.42 -2.70 6.72
N ILE A 6 6.45 -1.44 7.17
CA ILE A 6 5.83 -0.32 6.45
C ILE A 6 6.45 -0.18 5.06
N SER A 7 7.78 -0.20 4.97
CA SER A 7 8.48 -0.14 3.68
C SER A 7 8.09 -1.30 2.77
N ARG A 8 7.92 -2.51 3.33
CA ARG A 8 7.51 -3.70 2.60
C ARG A 8 6.07 -3.64 2.11
N ILE A 9 5.16 -3.15 2.95
CA ILE A 9 3.75 -2.95 2.58
C ILE A 9 3.64 -1.90 1.46
N ILE A 10 4.43 -0.83 1.51
CA ILE A 10 4.48 0.19 0.44
C ILE A 10 5.03 -0.41 -0.86
N GLU A 11 6.12 -1.19 -0.81
CA GLU A 11 6.64 -1.90 -1.98
C GLU A 11 5.59 -2.83 -2.58
N MET A 12 4.96 -3.66 -1.75
CA MET A 12 3.92 -4.60 -2.17
C MET A 12 2.73 -3.88 -2.78
N ALA A 13 2.24 -2.82 -2.14
CA ALA A 13 1.13 -2.03 -2.65
C ALA A 13 1.48 -1.28 -3.94
N TRP A 14 2.75 -0.96 -4.17
CA TRP A 14 3.22 -0.31 -5.40
C TRP A 14 3.42 -1.29 -6.56
N GLU A 15 3.68 -2.56 -6.29
CA GLU A 15 3.69 -3.59 -7.32
C GLU A 15 2.26 -3.87 -7.81
N ASP A 16 1.97 -3.52 -9.07
CA ASP A 16 0.69 -3.79 -9.75
C ASP A 16 0.28 -5.28 -9.74
N ARG A 17 1.15 -6.19 -9.28
CA ARG A 17 0.92 -7.64 -9.21
C ARG A 17 0.54 -8.16 -7.82
N THR A 18 0.51 -7.31 -6.78
CA THR A 18 0.14 -7.75 -5.43
C THR A 18 -1.28 -7.31 -5.10
N PRO A 19 -2.26 -8.23 -5.06
CA PRO A 19 -3.61 -7.88 -4.63
C PRO A 19 -3.61 -7.48 -3.14
N PHE A 20 -4.52 -6.58 -2.76
CA PHE A 20 -4.67 -6.17 -1.37
C PHE A 20 -4.97 -7.34 -0.42
N GLU A 21 -5.61 -8.40 -0.93
CA GLU A 21 -5.83 -9.66 -0.19
C GLU A 21 -4.53 -10.34 0.24
N ALA A 22 -3.46 -10.27 -0.56
CA ALA A 22 -2.15 -10.83 -0.17
C ALA A 22 -1.50 -10.01 0.95
N ILE A 23 -1.70 -8.69 0.94
CA ILE A 23 -1.26 -7.80 2.02
C ILE A 23 -2.08 -8.07 3.28
N GLU A 24 -3.40 -8.27 3.16
CA GLU A 24 -4.27 -8.64 4.27
C GLU A 24 -3.90 -10.00 4.87
N ALA A 25 -3.60 -11.00 4.04
CA ALA A 25 -3.16 -12.32 4.51
C ALA A 25 -1.80 -12.28 5.23
N SER A 26 -0.87 -11.42 4.78
CA SER A 26 0.48 -11.35 5.34
C SER A 26 0.58 -10.43 6.57
N TYR A 27 -0.15 -9.32 6.56
CA TYR A 27 -0.03 -8.24 7.56
C TYR A 27 -1.34 -7.93 8.32
N GLY A 28 -2.46 -8.56 7.95
CA GLY A 28 -3.77 -8.27 8.54
C GLY A 28 -4.34 -6.89 8.16
N LEU A 29 -3.78 -6.23 7.15
CA LEU A 29 -4.20 -4.90 6.71
C LEU A 29 -5.18 -4.98 5.56
N LYS A 30 -6.35 -4.37 5.75
CA LYS A 30 -7.35 -4.20 4.68
C LYS A 30 -6.88 -3.17 3.67
N GLU A 31 -7.45 -3.21 2.47
CA GLU A 31 -7.19 -2.20 1.42
C GLU A 31 -7.31 -0.78 1.98
N SER A 32 -8.35 -0.49 2.77
CA SER A 32 -8.56 0.84 3.37
C SER A 32 -7.39 1.32 4.24
N ASP A 33 -6.72 0.41 4.95
CA ASP A 33 -5.61 0.75 5.82
C ASP A 33 -4.32 0.91 5.03
N VAL A 34 -4.12 0.08 3.99
CA VAL A 34 -3.03 0.26 3.01
C VAL A 34 -3.16 1.60 2.28
N ILE A 35 -4.37 2.00 1.86
CA ILE A 35 -4.60 3.31 1.23
C ILE A 35 -4.23 4.45 2.18
N LYS A 36 -4.63 4.38 3.46
CA LYS A 36 -4.27 5.40 4.46
C LYS A 36 -2.76 5.47 4.64
N LEU A 37 -2.10 4.33 4.74
CA LEU A 37 -0.65 4.22 4.87
C LEU A 37 0.05 4.86 3.66
N MET A 38 -0.36 4.48 2.45
CA MET A 38 0.14 5.04 1.19
C MET A 38 -0.06 6.55 1.13
N ARG A 39 -1.18 7.08 1.62
CA ARG A 39 -1.45 8.52 1.66
C ARG A 39 -0.57 9.26 2.67
N LEU A 40 -0.19 8.62 3.78
CA LEU A 40 0.69 9.19 4.80
C LEU A 40 2.15 9.20 4.38
N GLU A 41 2.60 8.12 3.73
CA GLU A 41 4.01 7.89 3.41
C GLU A 41 4.42 8.52 2.07
N MET A 42 3.46 8.74 1.16
CA MET A 42 3.73 9.25 -0.18
C MET A 42 3.33 10.71 -0.37
N LYS A 43 4.01 11.38 -1.31
CA LYS A 43 3.58 12.69 -1.78
C LYS A 43 2.19 12.61 -2.44
N PRO A 44 1.34 13.65 -2.31
CA PRO A 44 -0.01 13.67 -2.90
C PRO A 44 -0.06 13.47 -4.42
N SER A 45 1.01 13.80 -5.15
CA SER A 45 1.14 13.55 -6.58
C SER A 45 1.34 12.07 -6.89
N SER A 46 2.27 11.40 -6.19
CA SER A 46 2.53 9.96 -6.33
C SER A 46 1.32 9.12 -5.94
N PHE A 47 0.66 9.46 -4.83
CA PHE A 47 -0.56 8.78 -4.38
C PHE A 47 -1.66 8.82 -5.45
N ARG A 48 -1.89 9.98 -6.08
CA ARG A 48 -2.88 10.11 -7.17
C ARG A 48 -2.53 9.26 -8.38
N MET A 49 -1.24 9.15 -8.74
CA MET A 49 -0.81 8.29 -9.84
C MET A 49 -0.97 6.81 -9.52
N TRP A 50 -0.61 6.40 -8.31
CA TRP A 50 -0.82 5.04 -7.84
C TRP A 50 -2.30 4.67 -7.81
N ARG A 51 -3.16 5.54 -7.26
CA ARG A 51 -4.60 5.26 -7.17
C ARG A 51 -5.26 5.07 -8.54
N LYS A 52 -4.74 5.74 -9.59
CA LYS A 52 -5.18 5.53 -10.97
C LYS A 52 -4.77 4.17 -11.56
N ARG A 53 -3.77 3.48 -10.99
CA ARG A 53 -3.34 2.15 -11.44
C ARG A 53 -4.11 1.02 -10.76
N VAL A 54 -4.44 1.21 -9.47
CA VAL A 54 -5.15 0.21 -8.66
C VAL A 54 -6.69 0.36 -8.67
N THR A 55 -7.24 1.35 -9.39
CA THR A 55 -8.69 1.50 -9.65
C THR A 55 -9.01 0.92 -11.00
#